data_AF-A0A3D4AX37-F1
#
_entry.id   AF-A0A3D4AX37-F1
#
_cell.length_a   1.000
_cell.length_b   1.000
_cell.length_c   1.000
_cell.angle_alpha   90.00
_cell.angle_beta   90.00
_cell.angle_gamma   90.00
#
_symmetry.space_group_name_H-M   'P 1'
#
loop_
_entity.id
_entity.type
_entity.pdbx_description
1 polymer ?
#
loop_
_entity_poly.entity_id
_entity_poly.type
_entity_poly.pdbx_seq_one_letter_code
_entity_poly.pdbx_strand_id
1 'polypeptide(L)'
;MGWDDPVGQLIALGARGQNLRTVVGVVKDFHLKSIHQKIEPLIIFPSLQPGPLWYASIKIRGENTSNTMAFLEQTWAEIYADFPYAFSFMDEDYDQLYADEQRLETVFGAFALFSIFITCLGLFALASFMTEQRTKEIGIR
;
A
#
# COMPACT_ATOMS: atom_id res chain seq x y z
N MET A 1 21.72 -3.08 11.21
CA MET A 1 22.39 -3.09 12.54
C MET A 1 22.82 -4.49 12.99
N GLY A 2 22.42 -5.58 12.30
CA GLY A 2 23.04 -6.90 12.51
C GLY A 2 22.83 -7.50 13.91
N TRP A 3 21.79 -7.08 14.63
CA TRP A 3 21.46 -7.59 15.94
C TRP A 3 20.47 -8.75 15.82
N ASP A 4 20.73 -9.85 16.52
CA ASP A 4 19.80 -10.97 16.64
C ASP A 4 18.65 -10.65 17.61
N ASP A 5 18.99 -10.00 18.74
CA ASP A 5 18.01 -9.45 19.68
C ASP A 5 18.25 -7.93 19.87
N PRO A 6 17.45 -7.09 19.19
CA PRO A 6 17.60 -5.65 19.24
C PRO A 6 16.98 -5.03 20.51
N VAL A 7 16.17 -5.75 21.28
CA VAL A 7 15.49 -5.19 22.47
C VAL A 7 16.51 -4.96 23.58
N GLY A 8 16.44 -3.81 24.25
CA GLY A 8 17.39 -3.38 25.29
C GLY A 8 18.67 -2.73 24.75
N GLN A 9 18.92 -2.79 23.44
CA GLN A 9 20.07 -2.12 22.82
C GLN A 9 19.90 -0.59 22.78
N LEU A 10 21.02 0.12 22.71
CA LEU A 10 21.04 1.59 22.62
C LEU A 10 21.24 2.03 21.16
N ILE A 11 20.38 2.95 20.71
CA ILE A 11 20.49 3.60 19.41
C ILE A 11 20.70 5.10 19.62
N ALA A 12 21.67 5.65 18.89
CA ALA A 12 21.93 7.08 18.80
C ALA A 12 20.99 7.75 17.78
N LEU A 13 20.18 8.72 18.23
CA LEU A 13 19.32 9.53 17.36
C LEU A 13 19.89 10.96 17.19
N GLY A 14 19.96 11.45 15.95
CA GLY A 14 20.39 12.81 15.62
C GLY A 14 21.89 12.98 15.27
N ALA A 15 22.24 14.16 14.77
CA ALA A 15 23.49 14.42 14.03
C ALA A 15 24.82 14.32 14.82
N ARG A 16 24.81 13.95 16.11
CA ARG A 16 26.03 13.86 16.94
C ARG A 16 26.02 12.73 17.98
N GLY A 17 25.09 11.78 17.88
CA GLY A 17 25.04 10.64 18.80
C GLY A 17 24.75 10.95 20.27
N GLN A 18 24.29 12.17 20.58
CA GLN A 18 24.05 12.62 21.96
C GLN A 18 22.70 12.18 22.53
N ASN A 19 21.76 11.70 21.71
CA ASN A 19 20.48 11.18 22.19
C ASN A 19 20.44 9.66 22.07
N LEU A 20 21.06 8.99 23.03
CA LEU A 20 20.94 7.54 23.18
C LEU A 20 19.54 7.18 23.65
N ARG A 21 18.89 6.25 22.95
CA ARG A 21 17.59 5.70 23.31
C ARG A 21 17.64 4.19 23.35
N THR A 22 16.94 3.60 24.31
CA THR A 22 16.79 2.15 24.43
C THR A 22 15.70 1.65 23.49
N VAL A 23 15.99 0.59 22.75
CA VAL A 23 14.98 -0.14 21.98
C VAL A 23 14.09 -0.91 22.96
N VAL A 24 12.81 -0.56 23.02
CA VAL A 24 11.83 -1.20 23.92
C VAL A 24 10.99 -2.27 23.22
N GLY A 25 11.06 -2.36 21.90
CA GLY A 25 10.32 -3.33 21.12
C GLY A 25 10.62 -3.21 19.63
N VAL A 26 10.18 -4.22 18.89
CA VAL A 26 10.26 -4.28 17.43
C VAL A 26 8.87 -4.57 16.90
N VAL A 27 8.49 -3.84 15.86
CA VAL A 27 7.26 -4.09 15.11
C VAL A 27 7.60 -4.86 13.85
N LYS A 28 6.66 -5.69 13.38
CA LYS A 28 6.82 -6.41 12.11
C LYS A 28 6.96 -5.40 10.97
N ASP A 29 7.79 -5.72 9.99
CA ASP A 29 7.95 -4.93 8.76
C ASP A 29 6.61 -4.57 8.12
N PHE A 30 6.46 -3.30 7.78
CA PHE A 30 5.28 -2.75 7.11
C PHE A 30 5.70 -1.67 6.10
N HIS A 31 4.88 -1.49 5.07
CA HIS A 31 5.10 -0.46 4.07
C HIS A 31 4.53 0.87 4.57
N LEU A 32 5.41 1.83 4.87
CA LEU A 32 5.02 3.20 5.19
C LEU A 32 4.75 4.04 3.92
N LYS A 33 5.24 3.58 2.77
CA LYS A 33 5.11 4.23 1.46
C LYS A 33 4.49 3.24 0.47
N SER A 34 4.42 3.60 -0.81
CA SER A 34 4.00 2.67 -1.88
C SER A 34 4.76 1.34 -1.78
N ILE A 35 4.08 0.24 -2.07
CA ILE A 35 4.62 -1.13 -2.08
C ILE A 35 5.78 -1.33 -3.05
N HIS A 36 5.91 -0.43 -4.04
CA HIS A 36 7.03 -0.42 -4.98
C HIS A 36 8.34 0.03 -4.34
N GLN A 37 8.27 0.69 -3.18
CA GLN A 37 9.45 1.11 -2.45
C GLN A 37 9.85 0.04 -1.44
N LYS A 38 11.16 -0.19 -1.35
CA LYS A 38 11.72 -1.07 -0.32
C LYS A 38 11.35 -0.53 1.06
N ILE A 39 11.09 -1.45 1.99
CA ILE A 39 10.87 -1.10 3.39
C ILE A 39 12.15 -0.46 3.93
N GLU A 40 12.05 0.83 4.24
CA GLU A 40 13.15 1.59 4.82
C GLU A 40 13.17 1.41 6.35
N PRO A 41 14.37 1.46 6.98
CA PRO A 41 14.45 1.42 8.44
C PRO A 41 13.70 2.59 9.07
N LEU A 42 12.77 2.28 9.96
CA LEU A 42 11.97 3.26 10.69
C LEU A 42 12.25 3.16 12.19
N ILE A 43 12.41 4.31 12.83
CA ILE A 43 12.47 4.40 14.29
C ILE A 43 11.26 5.19 14.76
N ILE A 44 10.42 4.55 15.58
CA ILE A 44 9.26 5.17 16.20
C ILE A 44 9.63 5.53 17.62
N PHE A 45 9.56 6.82 17.96
CA PHE A 45 9.88 7.30 19.30
C PHE A 45 8.95 8.45 19.69
N PRO A 46 8.63 8.61 20.99
CA PRO A 46 7.84 9.74 21.45
C PRO A 46 8.61 11.03 21.20
N SER A 47 7.94 12.00 20.57
CA SER A 47 8.43 13.38 20.53
C SER A 47 8.38 13.93 21.96
N LEU A 48 9.55 14.15 22.55
CA LEU A 48 9.69 14.72 23.90
C LEU A 48 9.80 16.25 23.85
N GLN A 49 9.79 16.82 22.65
CA GLN A 49 9.96 18.24 22.44
C GLN A 49 8.58 18.89 22.32
N PRO A 50 8.22 19.83 23.22
CA PRO A 50 6.99 20.59 23.06
C PRO A 50 7.08 21.40 21.77
N GLY A 51 6.15 21.13 20.86
CA GLY A 51 6.09 21.76 19.54
C GLY A 51 4.69 21.58 18.94
N PRO A 52 4.36 22.33 17.88
CA PRO A 52 3.07 22.20 17.22
C PRO A 52 2.90 20.78 16.70
N LEU A 53 1.80 20.13 17.08
CA LEU A 53 1.36 18.88 16.46
C LEU A 53 0.78 19.23 15.09
N TRP A 54 1.38 18.71 14.03
CA TRP A 54 0.93 19.00 12.66
C TRP A 54 -0.27 18.14 12.26
N TYR A 55 -0.37 16.93 12.84
CA TYR A 55 -1.41 15.97 12.55
C TYR A 55 -1.80 15.20 13.81
N ALA A 56 -3.08 14.85 13.90
CA ALA A 56 -3.62 13.94 14.90
C ALA A 56 -4.28 12.75 14.19
N SER A 57 -3.87 11.54 14.52
CA SER A 57 -4.50 10.32 14.02
C SER A 57 -5.53 9.83 15.02
N ILE A 58 -6.80 9.80 14.62
CA ILE A 58 -7.92 9.41 15.48
C ILE A 58 -8.56 8.14 14.93
N LYS A 59 -8.62 7.09 15.75
CA LYS A 59 -9.27 5.83 15.39
C LYS A 59 -10.73 5.84 15.85
N ILE A 60 -11.65 5.70 14.91
CA ILE A 60 -13.11 5.64 15.16
C ILE A 60 -13.65 4.23 14.91
N ARG A 61 -14.79 3.88 15.54
CA ARG A 61 -15.45 2.57 15.36
C ARG A 61 -16.26 2.44 14.04
N GLY A 62 -16.57 3.54 13.37
CA GLY A 62 -17.25 3.55 12.06
C GLY A 62 -18.78 3.42 12.08
N GLU A 63 -19.40 3.07 13.21
CA GLU A 63 -20.86 2.89 13.33
C GLU A 63 -21.65 4.19 13.11
N ASN A 64 -21.05 5.35 13.40
CA ASN A 64 -21.68 6.65 13.26
C ASN A 64 -20.68 7.73 12.83
N THR A 65 -20.01 7.48 11.70
CA THR A 65 -18.94 8.35 11.20
C THR A 65 -19.40 9.79 11.06
N SER A 66 -20.58 10.05 10.47
CA SER A 66 -21.08 11.42 10.25
C SER A 66 -21.20 12.22 11.55
N ASN A 67 -21.86 11.66 12.59
CA ASN A 67 -21.97 12.35 13.88
C ASN A 67 -20.60 12.49 14.57
N THR A 68 -19.71 11.51 14.40
CA THR A 68 -18.36 11.55 14.97
C THR A 68 -17.54 12.68 14.35
N MET A 69 -17.63 12.87 13.02
CA MET A 69 -16.93 13.95 12.33
C MET A 69 -17.48 15.33 12.74
N ALA A 70 -18.80 15.48 12.86
CA ALA A 70 -19.41 16.72 13.35
C ALA A 70 -18.94 17.06 14.79
N PHE A 71 -18.87 16.05 15.66
CA PHE A 71 -18.33 16.22 17.01
C PHE A 71 -16.86 16.63 17.01
N LEU A 72 -16.04 16.02 16.15
CA LEU A 72 -14.61 16.36 16.02
C LEU A 72 -14.41 17.78 15.49
N GLU A 73 -15.19 18.19 14.50
CA GLU A 73 -15.15 19.55 13.95
C GLU A 73 -15.49 20.60 15.01
N GLN A 74 -16.58 20.38 15.76
CA GLN A 74 -16.98 21.28 16.84
C GLN A 74 -15.89 21.36 17.93
N THR A 75 -15.40 20.20 18.38
CA THR A 75 -14.36 20.14 19.42
C THR A 75 -13.07 20.81 18.94
N TRP A 76 -12.71 20.65 17.67
CA TRP A 76 -11.55 21.30 17.07
C TRP A 76 -11.71 22.81 17.05
N ALA A 77 -12.88 23.33 16.66
CA ALA A 77 -13.16 24.77 16.66
C ALA A 77 -13.13 25.38 18.07
N GLU A 78 -13.51 24.62 19.11
CA GLU A 78 -13.44 25.06 20.50
C GLU A 78 -11.99 25.14 21.04
N ILE A 79 -11.12 24.20 20.64
CA ILE A 79 -9.74 24.13 21.14
C ILE A 79 -8.78 24.99 20.29
N TYR A 80 -9.00 25.01 18.97
CA TYR A 80 -8.11 25.60 17.97
C TYR A 80 -8.87 26.50 16.98
N ALA A 81 -9.57 27.52 17.50
CA ALA A 81 -10.41 28.43 16.70
C ALA A 81 -9.68 29.10 15.51
N ASP A 82 -8.36 29.33 15.62
CA ASP A 82 -7.55 29.98 14.59
C ASP A 82 -7.07 29.02 13.49
N PHE A 83 -7.31 27.70 13.62
CA PHE A 83 -6.84 26.69 12.66
C PHE A 83 -8.01 25.99 11.96
N PRO A 84 -8.04 25.97 10.61
CA PRO A 84 -9.11 25.30 9.88
C PRO A 84 -9.11 23.80 10.17
N TYR A 85 -10.31 23.25 10.35
CA TYR A 85 -10.50 21.81 10.47
C TYR A 85 -10.26 21.15 9.11
N ALA A 86 -9.17 20.41 8.98
CA ALA A 86 -8.83 19.64 7.80
C ALA A 86 -8.58 18.18 8.21
N PHE A 87 -9.21 17.26 7.51
CA PHE A 87 -9.05 15.82 7.74
C PHE A 87 -9.01 15.08 6.41
N SER A 88 -8.38 13.91 6.42
CA SER A 88 -8.48 12.88 5.39
C SER A 88 -8.84 11.57 6.09
N PHE A 89 -9.57 10.69 5.40
CA PHE A 89 -9.67 9.33 5.85
C PHE A 89 -8.47 8.52 5.36
N MET A 90 -7.99 7.62 6.22
CA MET A 90 -6.80 6.83 5.94
C MET A 90 -6.98 5.89 4.74
N ASP A 91 -8.19 5.36 4.52
CA ASP A 91 -8.54 4.55 3.35
C ASP A 91 -8.47 5.34 2.05
N GLU A 92 -8.97 6.59 2.02
CA GLU A 92 -8.84 7.48 0.86
C GLU A 92 -7.37 7.77 0.51
N ASP A 93 -6.55 8.01 1.54
CA ASP A 93 -5.11 8.23 1.36
C ASP A 93 -4.41 6.97 0.83
N TYR A 94 -4.80 5.78 1.30
CA TYR A 94 -4.32 4.50 0.77
C TYR A 94 -4.76 4.27 -0.68
N ASP A 95 -6.01 4.57 -1.03
CA ASP A 95 -6.52 4.39 -2.39
C ASP A 95 -5.75 5.25 -3.40
N GLN A 96 -5.34 6.47 -3.02
CA GLN A 96 -4.46 7.29 -3.84
C GLN A 96 -3.08 6.69 -4.04
N LEU A 97 -2.53 6.04 -3.00
CA LEU A 97 -1.23 5.36 -3.07
C LEU A 97 -1.24 4.15 -4.03
N TYR A 98 -2.41 3.54 -4.28
CA TYR A 98 -2.58 2.35 -5.13
C TYR A 98 -3.30 2.60 -6.47
N ALA A 99 -3.64 3.85 -6.79
CA ALA A 99 -4.43 4.17 -7.97
C ALA A 99 -3.73 3.78 -9.28
N ASP A 100 -2.40 3.88 -9.33
CA ASP A 100 -1.62 3.52 -10.52
C ASP A 100 -1.51 2.00 -10.69
N GLU A 101 -1.45 1.26 -9.59
CA GLU A 101 -1.49 -0.20 -9.55
C GLU A 101 -2.82 -0.73 -10.09
N GLN A 102 -3.95 -0.14 -9.69
CA GLN A 102 -5.28 -0.53 -10.19
C GLN A 102 -5.41 -0.31 -11.71
N ARG A 103 -4.82 0.77 -12.22
CA ARG A 103 -4.77 1.04 -13.67
C ARG A 103 -3.91 0.00 -14.39
N LEU A 104 -2.74 -0.30 -13.85
CA LEU A 104 -1.84 -1.31 -14.39
C LEU A 104 -2.54 -2.69 -14.45
N GLU A 105 -3.17 -3.10 -13.35
CA GLU A 105 -3.94 -4.35 -13.27
C GLU A 105 -5.00 -4.44 -14.37
N THR A 106 -5.77 -3.37 -14.57
CA THR A 106 -6.82 -3.31 -15.59
C THR A 106 -6.25 -3.49 -17.00
N VAL A 107 -5.15 -2.81 -17.32
CA VAL A 107 -4.50 -2.89 -18.64
C VAL A 107 -3.90 -4.29 -18.86
N PHE A 108 -3.17 -4.83 -17.88
CA PHE A 108 -2.60 -6.18 -17.96
C PHE A 108 -3.69 -7.25 -18.09
N GLY A 109 -4.80 -7.12 -17.36
CA GLY A 109 -5.94 -8.01 -17.46
C GLY A 109 -6.56 -8.02 -18.87
N ALA A 110 -6.71 -6.86 -19.49
CA ALA A 110 -7.18 -6.76 -20.88
C ALA A 110 -6.21 -7.42 -21.87
N PHE A 111 -4.89 -7.17 -21.73
CA PHE A 111 -3.89 -7.83 -22.59
C PHE A 111 -3.83 -9.35 -22.39
N ALA A 112 -4.00 -9.83 -21.16
CA ALA A 112 -4.05 -11.27 -20.87
C ALA A 112 -5.26 -11.91 -21.56
N LEU A 113 -6.43 -11.26 -21.50
CA LEU A 113 -7.63 -11.73 -22.17
C LEU A 113 -7.43 -11.82 -23.70
N PHE A 114 -6.88 -10.77 -24.32
CA PHE A 114 -6.56 -10.80 -25.75
C PHE A 114 -5.55 -11.88 -26.11
N SER A 115 -4.53 -12.07 -25.29
CA SER A 115 -3.51 -13.11 -25.48
C SER A 115 -4.15 -14.49 -25.50
N ILE A 116 -5.05 -14.78 -24.55
CA ILE A 116 -5.79 -16.05 -24.49
C ILE A 116 -6.60 -16.27 -25.77
N PHE A 117 -7.34 -15.26 -26.24
CA PHE A 117 -8.12 -15.36 -27.48
C PHE A 117 -7.24 -15.68 -28.69
N ILE A 118 -6.12 -14.97 -28.84
CA ILE A 118 -5.19 -15.17 -29.96
C ILE A 118 -4.55 -16.57 -29.88
N THR A 119 -4.15 -17.02 -28.70
CA THR A 119 -3.60 -18.38 -28.50
C THR A 119 -4.61 -19.46 -28.88
N CYS A 120 -5.88 -19.31 -28.50
CA CYS A 120 -6.93 -20.26 -28.89
C CYS A 120 -7.13 -20.30 -30.41
N LEU A 121 -7.10 -19.15 -31.10
CA LEU A 121 -7.18 -19.09 -32.57
C LEU A 121 -5.97 -19.75 -33.24
N GLY A 122 -4.76 -19.53 -32.71
CA GLY A 122 -3.53 -20.16 -33.21
C GLY A 122 -3.58 -21.68 -33.07
N LEU A 123 -4.00 -22.19 -31.92
CA LEU A 123 -4.16 -23.64 -31.69
C LEU A 123 -5.22 -24.24 -32.62
N PHE A 124 -6.33 -23.52 -32.84
CA PHE A 124 -7.39 -23.94 -33.75
C PHE A 124 -6.94 -24.02 -35.21
N ALA A 125 -6.18 -23.03 -35.68
CA ALA A 125 -5.60 -23.04 -37.03
C ALA A 125 -4.66 -24.25 -37.23
N LEU A 126 -3.83 -24.54 -36.23
CA LEU A 126 -2.91 -25.68 -36.26
C LEU A 126 -3.66 -27.02 -36.28
N ALA A 127 -4.72 -27.15 -35.48
CA ALA A 127 -5.58 -28.33 -35.46
C ALA A 127 -6.30 -28.54 -36.81
N SER A 128 -6.79 -27.46 -37.43
CA SER A 128 -7.43 -27.52 -38.74
C SER A 128 -6.46 -27.96 -39.84
N PHE A 129 -5.24 -27.42 -39.84
CA PHE A 129 -4.19 -27.82 -40.79
C PHE A 129 -3.80 -29.29 -40.64
N MET A 130 -3.61 -29.77 -39.41
CA MET A 130 -3.31 -31.19 -39.14
C MET A 130 -4.46 -32.10 -39.59
N THR A 131 -5.71 -31.66 -39.45
CA THR A 131 -6.89 -32.41 -39.89
C THR A 131 -6.93 -32.52 -41.41
N GLU A 132 -6.70 -31.43 -42.13
CA GLU A 132 -6.65 -31.44 -43.60
C GLU A 132 -5.50 -32.30 -44.14
N GLN A 133 -4.32 -32.22 -43.52
CA GLN A 133 -3.16 -33.03 -43.88
C GLN A 133 -3.44 -34.54 -43.73
N ARG A 134 -4.06 -34.94 -42.61
CA ARG A 134 -4.48 -36.33 -42.37
C ARG A 134 -5.62 -36.78 -43.30
N THR A 135 -6.55 -35.89 -43.65
CA THR A 135 -7.66 -36.23 -44.56
C THR A 135 -7.15 -36.49 -45.97
N LYS A 136 -6.18 -35.71 -46.46
CA LYS A 136 -5.46 -35.99 -47.72
C LYS A 136 -4.73 -37.32 -47.70
N GLU A 137 -4.09 -37.64 -46.57
CA GLU A 137 -3.34 -38.90 -46.41
C GLU A 137 -4.26 -40.12 -46.44
N ILE A 138 -5.45 -40.02 -45.84
CA ILE A 138 -6.46 -41.09 -45.83
C ILE A 138 -7.20 -41.20 -47.17
N GLY A 139 -7.46 -40.09 -47.87
CA GLY A 139 -8.21 -40.08 -49.14
C GLY A 139 -7.41 -40.47 -50.39
N ILE A 140 -6.08 -40.53 -50.31
CA ILE A 140 -5.21 -41.04 -51.39
C ILE A 140 -5.10 -42.59 -51.34
N ARG A 141 -5.51 -43.21 -50.23
CA ARG A 141 -5.42 -44.65 -49.98
C ARG A 141 -6.77 -45.33 -50.20
#